data_AF-W0T999-F1
#
_entry.id   AF-W0T999-F1
#
_cell.length_a   1.000
_cell.length_b   1.000
_cell.length_c   1.000
_cell.angle_alpha   90.00
_cell.angle_beta   90.00
_cell.angle_gamma   90.00
#
_symmetry.space_group_name_H-M   'P 1'
#
loop_
_entity.id
_entity.type
_entity.pdbx_description
1 polymer ?
#
loop_
_entity_poly.entity_id
_entity_poly.type
_entity_poly.pdbx_seq_one_letter_code
_entity_poly.pdbx_strand_id
1 'polypeptide(L)'
;MLLFHRYTELLRIHRFVVFGENTASVLQSNQIGKTIHLAIDAVLVSTCLAGIKRNTGLTPKVDQIGDETVREYSTKYLNLGESAYDYTVATLGSSSYFKRK
;
A
#
# COMPACT_ATOMS: atom_id res chain seq x y z
N MET A 1 -48.77 -23.57 8.07
CA MET A 1 -47.85 -24.15 7.07
C MET A 1 -47.21 -23.11 6.12
N LEU A 2 -47.58 -21.82 6.13
CA LEU A 2 -46.94 -20.79 5.27
C LEU A 2 -45.74 -20.06 5.93
N LEU A 3 -45.62 -20.08 7.26
CA LEU A 3 -44.49 -19.48 7.99
C LEU A 3 -43.19 -20.29 7.85
N PHE A 4 -43.28 -21.61 7.71
CA PHE A 4 -42.11 -22.49 7.59
C PHE A 4 -41.41 -22.33 6.22
N HIS A 5 -42.19 -22.13 5.16
CA HIS A 5 -41.67 -21.91 3.81
C HIS A 5 -40.99 -20.53 3.67
N ARG A 6 -41.46 -19.50 4.40
CA ARG A 6 -40.84 -18.17 4.40
C ARG A 6 -39.49 -18.13 5.13
N TYR A 7 -39.30 -18.99 6.13
CA TYR A 7 -38.05 -19.11 6.88
C TYR A 7 -36.94 -19.78 6.06
N THR A 8 -37.28 -20.76 5.22
CA THR A 8 -36.32 -21.41 4.32
C THR A 8 -35.81 -20.49 3.22
N GLU A 9 -36.64 -19.57 2.72
CA GLU A 9 -36.20 -18.56 1.75
C GLU A 9 -35.28 -17.51 2.39
N LEU A 10 -35.56 -17.08 3.63
CA LEU A 10 -34.70 -16.13 4.35
C LEU A 10 -33.33 -16.73 4.71
N LEU A 11 -33.28 -18.00 5.11
CA LEU A 11 -32.01 -18.71 5.34
C LEU A 11 -31.23 -18.94 4.04
N ARG A 12 -31.92 -19.09 2.90
CA ARG A 12 -31.28 -19.21 1.58
C ARG A 12 -30.67 -17.87 1.14
N ILE A 13 -31.36 -16.74 1.37
CA ILE A 13 -30.87 -15.40 1.02
C ILE A 13 -29.69 -14.99 1.92
N HIS A 14 -29.77 -15.26 3.24
CA HIS A 14 -28.67 -14.95 4.16
C HIS A 14 -27.43 -15.81 3.89
N ARG A 15 -27.61 -17.08 3.51
CA ARG A 15 -26.49 -17.97 3.12
C ARG A 15 -25.89 -17.59 1.77
N PHE A 16 -26.67 -17.02 0.84
CA PHE A 16 -26.18 -16.55 -0.45
C PHE A 16 -25.39 -15.22 -0.33
N VAL A 17 -25.84 -14.29 0.53
CA VAL A 17 -25.11 -13.03 0.82
C VAL A 17 -23.77 -13.30 1.50
N VAL A 18 -23.73 -14.15 2.53
CA VAL A 18 -22.49 -14.48 3.26
C VAL A 18 -21.51 -15.29 2.40
N PHE A 19 -21.99 -16.10 1.46
CA PHE A 19 -21.14 -16.87 0.53
C PHE A 19 -20.61 -16.01 -0.63
N GLY A 20 -21.33 -14.95 -1.03
CA GLY A 20 -20.88 -13.99 -2.04
C GLY A 20 -19.75 -13.05 -1.56
N GLU A 21 -19.69 -12.74 -0.26
CA GLU A 21 -18.59 -11.93 0.31
C GLU A 21 -17.29 -12.74 0.50
N ASN A 22 -17.37 -14.05 0.73
CA ASN A 22 -16.21 -14.89 0.99
C ASN A 22 -15.44 -15.29 -0.29
N THR A 23 -16.10 -15.33 -1.45
CA THR A 23 -15.40 -15.55 -2.72
C THR A 23 -14.78 -14.25 -3.25
N ALA A 24 -15.38 -13.09 -2.95
CA ALA A 24 -14.75 -11.79 -3.21
C ALA A 24 -13.49 -11.60 -2.37
N SER A 25 -13.50 -11.91 -1.07
CA SER A 25 -12.34 -11.77 -0.17
C SER A 25 -11.20 -12.76 -0.45
N VAL A 26 -11.49 -13.97 -0.93
CA VAL A 26 -10.48 -14.99 -1.28
C VAL A 26 -9.95 -14.83 -2.71
N LEU A 27 -10.74 -14.27 -3.65
CA LEU A 27 -10.18 -13.78 -4.93
C LEU A 27 -9.39 -12.48 -4.73
N GLN A 28 -9.77 -11.67 -3.74
CA GLN A 28 -8.95 -10.58 -3.25
C GLN A 28 -7.66 -11.09 -2.61
N SER A 29 -7.58 -12.20 -1.89
CA SER A 29 -6.31 -12.58 -1.23
C SER A 29 -5.13 -12.80 -2.19
N ASN A 30 -5.36 -13.34 -3.40
CA ASN A 30 -4.32 -13.52 -4.42
C ASN A 30 -4.00 -12.25 -5.23
N GLN A 31 -4.93 -11.29 -5.30
CA GLN A 31 -4.72 -10.00 -5.98
C GLN A 31 -4.26 -8.90 -5.00
N ILE A 32 -4.90 -8.78 -3.84
CA ILE A 32 -4.46 -7.96 -2.69
C ILE A 32 -3.05 -8.34 -2.30
N GLY A 33 -2.72 -9.63 -2.16
CA GLY A 33 -1.36 -10.04 -1.81
C GLY A 33 -0.35 -9.44 -2.78
N LYS A 34 -0.60 -9.56 -4.09
CA LYS A 34 0.25 -9.00 -5.15
C LYS A 34 0.25 -7.47 -5.15
N THR A 35 -0.89 -6.81 -4.95
CA THR A 35 -1.01 -5.36 -4.91
C THR A 35 -0.29 -4.77 -3.69
N ILE A 36 -0.40 -5.40 -2.52
CA ILE A 36 0.32 -4.99 -1.31
C ILE A 36 1.82 -5.19 -1.52
N HIS A 37 2.25 -6.33 -2.06
CA HIS A 37 3.67 -6.54 -2.38
C HIS A 37 4.20 -5.47 -3.33
N LEU A 38 3.48 -5.19 -4.42
CA LEU A 38 3.86 -4.13 -5.37
C LEU A 38 3.89 -2.75 -4.71
N ALA A 39 2.93 -2.45 -3.83
CA ALA A 39 2.90 -1.18 -3.10
C ALA A 39 4.07 -1.06 -2.12
N ILE A 40 4.41 -2.13 -1.40
CA ILE A 40 5.58 -2.20 -0.53
C ILE A 40 6.84 -2.00 -1.36
N ASP A 41 7.00 -2.71 -2.47
CA ASP A 41 8.15 -2.59 -3.36
C ASP A 41 8.30 -1.16 -3.90
N ALA A 42 7.20 -0.52 -4.29
CA ALA A 42 7.20 0.87 -4.73
C ALA A 42 7.65 1.81 -3.59
N VAL A 43 7.10 1.66 -2.38
CA VAL A 43 7.54 2.47 -1.23
C VAL A 43 9.02 2.22 -0.90
N LEU A 44 9.48 0.98 -0.96
CA LEU A 44 10.88 0.61 -0.71
C LEU A 44 11.82 1.24 -1.73
N VAL A 45 11.49 1.17 -3.02
CA VAL A 45 12.26 1.82 -4.08
C VAL A 45 12.33 3.32 -3.84
N SER A 46 11.20 3.97 -3.55
CA SER A 46 11.17 5.41 -3.28
C SER A 46 12.00 5.79 -2.04
N THR A 47 11.89 5.01 -0.96
CA THR A 47 12.67 5.19 0.28
C THR A 47 14.17 5.01 0.04
N CYS A 48 14.56 4.04 -0.80
CA CYS A 48 15.95 3.83 -1.21
C CYS A 48 16.50 5.04 -1.97
N LEU A 49 15.73 5.57 -2.93
CA LEU A 49 16.08 6.79 -3.67
C LEU A 49 16.24 7.99 -2.74
N ALA A 50 15.35 8.15 -1.75
CA ALA A 50 15.47 9.19 -0.73
C ALA A 50 16.78 9.05 0.08
N GLY A 51 17.16 7.82 0.45
CA GLY A 51 18.44 7.54 1.10
C GLY A 51 19.65 7.93 0.24
N ILE A 52 19.63 7.61 -1.06
CA ILE A 52 20.68 8.01 -2.02
C ILE A 52 20.78 9.53 -2.10
N LYS A 53 19.64 10.23 -2.23
CA LYS A 53 19.58 11.69 -2.24
C LYS A 53 20.18 12.29 -0.96
N ARG A 54 19.89 11.72 0.21
CA ARG A 54 20.40 12.24 1.49
C ARG A 54 21.89 11.98 1.71
N ASN A 55 22.42 10.87 1.19
CA ASN A 55 23.84 10.51 1.36
C ASN A 55 24.76 11.12 0.29
N THR A 56 24.27 11.22 -0.96
CA THR A 56 25.08 11.64 -2.12
C THR A 56 24.67 12.98 -2.73
N GLY A 57 23.47 13.48 -2.42
CA GLY A 57 22.90 14.66 -3.07
C GLY A 57 22.29 14.42 -4.46
N LEU A 58 22.34 13.19 -4.98
CA LEU A 58 21.79 12.86 -6.30
C LEU A 58 20.27 12.71 -6.24
N THR A 59 19.56 13.41 -7.13
CA THR A 59 18.09 13.33 -7.26
C THR A 59 17.68 12.90 -8.66
N PRO A 60 16.61 12.11 -8.83
CA PRO A 60 16.05 11.83 -10.14
C PRO A 60 15.62 13.12 -10.84
N LYS A 61 15.94 13.25 -12.12
CA LYS A 61 15.59 14.42 -12.93
C LYS A 61 14.15 14.36 -13.41
N VAL A 62 13.20 14.52 -12.49
CA VAL A 62 11.76 14.56 -12.80
C VAL A 62 11.38 15.75 -13.71
N ASP A 63 12.20 16.79 -13.75
CA ASP A 63 12.01 17.96 -14.61
C ASP A 63 12.19 17.68 -16.10
N GLN A 64 12.85 16.57 -16.46
CA GLN A 64 13.01 16.15 -17.86
C GLN A 64 11.76 15.45 -18.42
N ILE A 65 10.76 15.19 -17.57
CA ILE A 65 9.48 14.60 -17.99
C ILE A 65 8.65 15.70 -18.65
N GLY A 66 8.34 15.53 -19.94
CA GLY A 66 7.56 16.51 -20.71
C GLY A 66 6.08 16.60 -20.32
N ASP A 67 5.55 15.57 -19.67
CA ASP A 67 4.17 15.52 -19.18
C ASP A 67 4.08 15.99 -17.73
N GLU A 68 3.31 17.05 -17.49
CA GLU A 68 3.11 17.66 -16.18
C GLU A 68 2.48 16.70 -15.16
N THR A 69 1.51 15.88 -15.60
CA THR A 69 0.80 14.95 -14.75
C THR A 69 1.75 13.86 -14.26
N VAL A 70 2.53 13.28 -15.17
CA VAL A 70 3.53 12.25 -14.84
C VAL A 70 4.62 12.83 -13.94
N ARG A 71 5.03 14.08 -14.16
CA ARG A 71 5.98 14.78 -13.30
C ARG A 71 5.43 14.98 -11.90
N GLU A 72 4.17 15.38 -11.75
CA GLU A 72 3.52 15.55 -10.45
C GLU A 72 3.44 14.22 -9.69
N TYR A 73 2.99 13.15 -10.34
CA TYR A 73 2.93 11.82 -9.73
C TYR A 73 4.31 11.30 -9.34
N SER A 74 5.32 11.50 -10.19
CA SER A 74 6.71 11.12 -9.89
C SER A 74 7.25 11.90 -8.70
N THR A 75 6.95 13.20 -8.63
CA THR A 75 7.34 14.07 -7.50
C THR A 75 6.67 13.61 -6.21
N LYS A 76 5.36 13.36 -6.24
CA LYS A 76 4.61 12.81 -5.09
C LYS A 76 5.18 11.47 -4.65
N TYR A 77 5.46 10.58 -5.59
CA TYR A 77 6.03 9.26 -5.32
C TYR A 77 7.40 9.35 -4.61
N LEU A 78 8.29 10.23 -5.07
CA LEU A 78 9.59 10.46 -4.42
C LEU A 78 9.45 11.10 -3.03
N ASN A 79 8.53 12.07 -2.87
CA ASN A 79 8.25 12.70 -1.59
C ASN A 79 7.72 11.70 -0.54
N LEU A 80 6.94 10.71 -0.97
CA LEU A 80 6.48 9.62 -0.09
C LEU A 80 7.67 8.81 0.46
N GLY A 81 8.69 8.55 -0.37
CA GLY A 81 9.91 7.87 0.06
C GLY A 81 10.75 8.68 1.05
N GLU A 82 10.85 10.00 0.85
CA GLU A 82 11.51 10.90 1.82
C GLU A 82 10.82 10.87 3.18
N SER A 83 9.48 10.93 3.18
CA SER A 83 8.70 10.83 4.41
C SER A 83 8.90 9.48 5.10
N ALA A 84 8.80 8.38 4.35
CA ALA A 84 9.02 7.03 4.89
C ALA A 84 10.43 6.84 5.45
N TYR A 85 11.44 7.40 4.78
CA TYR A 85 12.82 7.41 5.25
C TYR A 85 12.96 8.18 6.58
N ASP A 86 12.38 9.38 6.66
CA ASP A 86 12.42 10.20 7.88
C ASP A 86 11.74 9.52 9.06
N TYR A 87 10.57 8.92 8.86
CA TYR A 87 9.89 8.12 9.89
C TYR A 87 10.74 6.93 10.33
N THR A 88 11.38 6.25 9.38
CA THR A 88 12.26 5.11 9.67
C THR A 88 13.43 5.58 10.54
N VAL A 89 14.14 6.63 10.14
CA VAL A 89 15.29 7.17 10.89
C VAL A 89 14.86 7.69 12.27
N ALA A 90 13.71 8.35 12.37
CA ALA A 90 13.17 8.82 13.65
C ALA A 90 12.87 7.66 14.60
N THR A 91 12.25 6.60 14.09
CA THR A 91 11.91 5.38 14.85
C THR A 91 13.17 4.62 15.27
N LEU A 92 14.15 4.50 14.37
CA LEU A 92 15.43 3.87 14.70
C LEU A 92 16.22 4.71 15.71
N GLY A 93 16.23 6.03 15.55
CA GLY A 93 16.94 6.96 16.43
C GLY A 93 16.35 7.06 17.85
N SER A 94 15.07 6.73 18.04
CA SER A 94 14.44 6.66 19.36
C SER A 94 14.51 5.27 20.00
N SER A 95 14.91 4.26 19.23
CA SER A 95 15.02 2.88 19.67
C SER A 95 16.30 2.63 20.46
N SER A 96 16.23 1.83 21.52
CA SER A 96 17.39 1.40 22.31
C SER A 96 18.34 0.46 21.54
N TYR A 97 17.90 -0.10 20.41
CA TYR A 97 18.69 -0.99 19.57
C TYR A 97 19.72 -0.27 18.69
N PHE A 98 19.59 1.05 18.51
CA PHE A 98 20.46 1.82 17.62
C PHE A 98 21.15 2.95 18.36
N LYS A 99 22.35 3.30 17.89
CA LYS A 99 23.14 4.43 18.40
C LYS A 99 23.51 5.36 17.26
N ARG A 100 23.44 6.66 17.50
CA ARG A 100 24.01 7.67 16.59
C ARG A 100 25.54 7.67 16.75
N LYS A 101 26.25 7.71 15.63
CA LYS A 101 27.71 7.91 15.56
C LYS A 101 27.98 9.19 14.79
#